data_AF-L0AAH0-F1
#
_entry.id   AF-L0AAH0-F1
#
_cell.length_a   1.000
_cell.length_b   1.000
_cell.length_c   1.000
_cell.angle_alpha   90.00
_cell.angle_beta   90.00
_cell.angle_gamma   90.00
#
_symmetry.space_group_name_H-M   'P 1'
#
loop_
_entity.id
_entity.type
_entity.pdbx_description
1 polymer ?
#
loop_
_entity_poly.entity_id
_entity_poly.type
_entity_poly.pdbx_seq_one_letter_code
_entity_poly.pdbx_strand_id
1 'polypeptide(L)'
;MDSKLIGVTVVAVILLIAAAGLGYMYSATSSSYNSLKSQYNQISQNLTNTNNKLNELSSELSSINSSYNSLSSSYKKLALQFNGQQPQVVLALAMSHWNDIAIENASLVIQEYAPNAVLHWIGGPLAGTYNGVSQITNVWNKFFNTYETVYWYTIIPPSVTQINSTTYQVTGYAQFFVAPTSDPLNLLVLNVTEMLTYQYINGQYMLTNEVWKVMPLTLSDVIAGYPSQEYIQSQLVLALAMSHWNDIAIENASLVIQEYAPNAVLHWIGGPLTGNYTGIEQINATWNKFNSLYEYVTWYSLVPPSVVIHGTSAMAYAPLQFVVFPFPTSSNPTPHELVLNVTEELYYNYNTSTSSWQIVNEYWIVHPIPVSDVAPGYTGSVYNASS
;
A
#
# COMPACT_ATOMS: atom_id res chain seq x y z
N MET A 1 -93.84 -108.45 -42.50
CA MET A 1 -92.69 -107.76 -41.88
C MET A 1 -93.02 -107.54 -40.42
N ASP A 2 -92.20 -108.13 -39.55
CA ASP A 2 -92.41 -108.16 -38.10
C ASP A 2 -92.29 -106.73 -37.54
N SER A 3 -93.40 -106.20 -37.01
CA SER A 3 -93.53 -104.84 -36.48
C SER A 3 -92.51 -104.52 -35.38
N LYS A 4 -91.88 -105.55 -34.79
CA LYS A 4 -90.77 -105.41 -33.83
C LYS A 4 -89.47 -104.93 -34.47
N LEU A 5 -89.15 -105.32 -35.71
CA LEU A 5 -87.90 -104.93 -36.38
C LEU A 5 -87.93 -103.47 -36.87
N ILE A 6 -89.09 -102.99 -37.32
CA ILE A 6 -89.27 -101.58 -37.72
C ILE A 6 -89.20 -100.67 -36.49
N GLY A 7 -89.81 -101.07 -35.38
CA GLY A 7 -89.75 -100.32 -34.12
C GLY A 7 -88.33 -100.15 -33.58
N VAL A 8 -87.50 -101.21 -33.63
CA VAL A 8 -86.11 -101.15 -33.17
C VAL A 8 -85.25 -100.24 -34.06
N THR A 9 -85.43 -100.28 -35.38
CA THR A 9 -84.65 -99.43 -36.31
C THR A 9 -85.02 -97.95 -36.19
N VAL A 10 -86.31 -97.62 -36.02
CA VAL A 10 -86.75 -96.24 -35.80
C VAL A 10 -86.21 -95.69 -34.49
N VAL A 11 -86.24 -96.48 -33.41
CA VAL A 11 -85.67 -96.10 -32.11
C VAL A 11 -84.15 -95.92 -32.22
N ALA A 12 -83.45 -96.80 -32.94
CA ALA A 12 -82.01 -96.69 -33.14
C ALA A 12 -81.62 -95.41 -33.90
N VAL A 13 -82.37 -95.03 -34.95
CA VAL A 13 -82.12 -93.79 -35.70
C VAL A 13 -82.41 -92.54 -34.85
N ILE A 14 -83.49 -92.55 -34.06
CA ILE A 14 -83.80 -91.45 -33.12
C ILE A 14 -82.69 -91.31 -32.08
N LEU A 15 -82.19 -92.41 -31.52
CA LEU A 15 -81.07 -92.40 -30.58
C LEU A 15 -79.77 -91.90 -31.21
N LEU A 16 -79.54 -92.20 -32.49
CA LEU A 16 -78.35 -91.74 -33.23
C LEU A 16 -78.40 -90.22 -33.51
N ILE A 17 -79.56 -89.70 -33.89
CA ILE A 17 -79.78 -88.25 -34.08
C ILE A 17 -79.68 -87.52 -32.74
N ALA A 18 -80.25 -88.07 -31.67
CA ALA A 18 -80.12 -87.52 -30.32
C ALA A 18 -78.67 -87.53 -29.83
N ALA A 19 -77.92 -88.61 -30.09
CA ALA A 19 -76.49 -88.71 -29.77
C ALA A 19 -75.64 -87.71 -30.59
N ALA A 20 -75.96 -87.51 -31.87
CA ALA A 20 -75.28 -86.53 -32.71
C ALA A 20 -75.56 -85.08 -32.26
N GLY A 21 -76.81 -84.78 -31.89
CA GLY A 21 -77.21 -83.47 -31.34
C GLY A 21 -76.55 -83.18 -29.99
N LEU A 22 -76.53 -84.16 -29.08
CA LEU A 22 -75.83 -84.05 -27.79
C LEU A 22 -74.31 -83.94 -27.97
N GLY A 23 -73.73 -84.66 -28.94
CA GLY A 23 -72.32 -84.55 -29.29
C GLY A 23 -71.94 -83.16 -29.82
N TYR A 24 -72.80 -82.54 -30.65
CA TYR A 24 -72.60 -81.16 -31.13
C TYR A 24 -72.77 -80.12 -30.02
N MET A 25 -73.77 -80.29 -29.14
CA MET A 25 -73.95 -79.42 -27.99
C MET A 25 -72.79 -79.55 -27.00
N TYR A 26 -72.29 -80.76 -26.78
CA TYR A 26 -71.11 -81.01 -25.95
C TYR A 26 -69.83 -80.41 -26.57
N SER A 27 -69.64 -80.54 -27.89
CA SER A 27 -68.47 -79.97 -28.56
C SER A 27 -68.51 -78.44 -28.61
N ALA A 28 -69.68 -77.83 -28.83
CA ALA A 28 -69.89 -76.37 -28.79
C ALA A 28 -69.75 -75.79 -27.36
N THR A 29 -70.20 -76.53 -26.34
CA THR A 29 -70.01 -76.14 -24.93
C THR A 29 -68.55 -76.30 -24.51
N SER A 30 -67.90 -77.38 -24.95
CA SER A 30 -66.46 -77.63 -24.71
C SER A 30 -65.58 -76.59 -25.41
N SER A 31 -65.90 -76.19 -26.65
CA SER A 31 -65.18 -75.14 -27.36
C SER A 31 -65.36 -73.77 -26.70
N SER A 32 -66.58 -73.45 -26.24
CA SER A 32 -66.87 -72.23 -25.50
C SER A 32 -66.15 -72.19 -24.14
N TYR A 33 -66.11 -73.31 -23.42
CA TYR A 33 -65.35 -73.46 -22.18
C TYR A 33 -63.85 -73.29 -22.40
N ASN A 34 -63.28 -73.91 -23.43
CA ASN A 34 -61.87 -73.78 -23.76
C ASN A 34 -61.50 -72.34 -24.18
N SER A 35 -62.39 -71.64 -24.89
CA SER A 35 -62.24 -70.23 -25.24
C SER A 35 -62.26 -69.33 -24.00
N LEU A 36 -63.23 -69.52 -23.11
CA LEU A 36 -63.34 -68.77 -21.86
C LEU A 36 -62.14 -69.02 -20.93
N LYS A 37 -61.68 -70.27 -20.84
CA LYS A 37 -60.48 -70.64 -20.09
C LYS A 37 -59.22 -69.99 -20.66
N SER A 38 -59.11 -69.88 -21.98
CA SER A 38 -58.03 -69.16 -22.65
C SER A 38 -58.04 -67.66 -22.32
N GLN A 39 -59.22 -67.02 -22.38
CA GLN A 39 -59.40 -65.61 -22.01
C GLN A 39 -59.07 -65.36 -20.53
N TYR A 40 -59.53 -66.23 -19.63
CA TYR A 40 -59.19 -66.16 -18.21
C TYR A 40 -57.67 -66.25 -17.99
N ASN A 41 -56.99 -67.18 -18.65
CA ASN A 41 -55.54 -67.32 -18.56
C ASN A 41 -54.82 -66.06 -19.08
N GLN A 42 -55.28 -65.47 -20.18
CA GLN A 42 -54.75 -64.21 -20.71
C GLN A 42 -54.96 -63.03 -19.76
N ILE A 43 -56.15 -62.89 -19.17
CA ILE A 43 -56.44 -61.84 -18.19
C ILE A 43 -55.57 -62.01 -16.94
N SER A 44 -55.42 -63.24 -16.44
CA SER A 44 -54.56 -63.53 -15.30
C SER A 44 -53.10 -63.18 -15.59
N GLN A 45 -52.60 -63.49 -16.79
CA GLN A 45 -51.25 -63.11 -17.21
C GLN A 45 -51.10 -61.58 -17.31
N ASN A 46 -52.08 -60.89 -17.89
CA ASN A 46 -52.09 -59.43 -17.98
C ASN A 46 -52.12 -58.76 -16.61
N LEU A 47 -52.87 -59.30 -15.65
CA LEU A 47 -52.91 -58.82 -14.27
C LEU A 47 -51.55 -58.98 -13.59
N THR A 48 -50.90 -60.14 -13.72
CA THR A 48 -49.55 -60.37 -13.21
C THR A 48 -48.55 -59.41 -13.83
N ASN A 49 -48.58 -59.22 -15.15
CA ASN A 49 -47.70 -58.28 -15.85
C ASN A 49 -47.90 -56.83 -15.38
N THR A 50 -49.16 -56.42 -15.19
CA THR A 50 -49.50 -55.07 -14.69
C THR A 50 -49.02 -54.89 -13.25
N ASN A 51 -49.17 -55.89 -12.40
CA ASN A 51 -48.72 -55.85 -11.01
C ASN A 51 -47.19 -55.77 -10.92
N ASN A 52 -46.49 -56.53 -11.76
CA ASN A 52 -45.02 -56.44 -11.88
C ASN A 52 -44.60 -55.03 -12.30
N LYS A 53 -45.27 -54.45 -13.30
CA LYS A 53 -44.99 -53.09 -13.76
C LYS A 53 -45.29 -52.02 -12.70
N LEU A 54 -46.35 -52.21 -11.91
CA LEU A 54 -46.68 -51.32 -10.79
C LEU A 54 -45.61 -51.39 -9.68
N ASN A 55 -45.11 -52.60 -9.40
CA ASN A 55 -44.00 -52.78 -8.47
C ASN A 55 -42.71 -52.13 -8.99
N GLU A 56 -42.40 -52.29 -10.28
CA GLU A 56 -41.26 -51.63 -10.94
C GLU A 56 -41.34 -50.10 -10.83
N LEU A 57 -42.49 -49.51 -11.17
CA LEU A 57 -42.73 -48.06 -11.05
C LEU A 57 -42.60 -47.59 -9.59
N SER A 58 -43.08 -48.38 -8.62
CA SER A 58 -42.96 -48.05 -7.19
C SER A 58 -41.50 -48.06 -6.73
N SER A 59 -40.69 -49.00 -7.20
CA SER A 59 -39.25 -49.01 -6.93
C SER A 59 -38.51 -47.86 -7.64
N GLU A 60 -38.89 -47.52 -8.87
CA GLU A 60 -38.36 -46.36 -9.59
C GLU A 60 -38.67 -45.05 -8.86
N LEU A 61 -39.90 -44.85 -8.41
CA LEU A 61 -40.30 -43.66 -7.64
C LEU A 61 -39.48 -43.53 -6.34
N SER A 62 -39.26 -44.64 -5.65
CA SER A 62 -38.45 -44.68 -4.43
C SER A 62 -36.98 -44.33 -4.70
N SER A 63 -36.43 -44.81 -5.83
CA SER A 63 -35.08 -44.49 -6.29
C SER A 63 -34.93 -43.00 -6.66
N ILE A 64 -35.91 -42.43 -7.38
CA ILE A 64 -35.95 -41.01 -7.74
C ILE A 64 -36.02 -40.14 -6.48
N ASN A 65 -36.89 -40.49 -5.53
CA ASN A 65 -37.02 -39.74 -4.28
C ASN A 65 -35.72 -39.75 -3.47
N SER A 66 -35.03 -40.90 -3.42
CA SER A 66 -33.72 -41.02 -2.79
C SER A 66 -32.66 -40.15 -3.48
N SER A 67 -32.67 -40.14 -4.82
CA SER A 67 -31.77 -39.30 -5.64
C SER A 67 -32.01 -37.81 -5.41
N TYR A 68 -33.27 -37.38 -5.36
CA TYR A 68 -33.65 -35.99 -5.06
C TYR A 68 -33.14 -35.53 -3.69
N ASN A 69 -33.34 -36.35 -2.65
CA ASN A 69 -32.87 -36.03 -1.30
C ASN A 69 -31.34 -35.94 -1.21
N SER A 70 -30.63 -36.81 -1.93
CA SER A 70 -29.17 -36.77 -2.06
C SER A 70 -28.70 -35.48 -2.75
N LEU A 71 -29.34 -35.10 -3.85
CA LEU A 71 -29.02 -33.87 -4.60
C LEU A 71 -29.28 -32.61 -3.77
N SER A 72 -30.42 -32.53 -3.08
CA SER A 72 -30.76 -31.41 -2.19
C SER A 72 -29.75 -31.26 -1.05
N SER A 73 -29.31 -32.37 -0.47
CA SER A 73 -28.28 -32.37 0.58
C SER A 73 -26.91 -31.91 0.05
N SER A 74 -26.54 -32.35 -1.16
CA SER A 74 -25.30 -31.95 -1.84
C SER A 74 -25.31 -30.46 -2.17
N TYR A 75 -26.44 -29.94 -2.66
CA TYR A 75 -26.64 -28.52 -2.91
C TYR A 75 -26.47 -27.66 -1.65
N LYS A 76 -27.08 -28.07 -0.52
CA LYS A 76 -26.92 -27.37 0.76
C LYS A 76 -25.47 -27.33 1.24
N LYS A 77 -24.74 -28.45 1.10
CA LYS A 77 -23.30 -28.51 1.45
C LYS A 77 -22.47 -27.58 0.57
N LEU A 78 -22.74 -27.58 -0.74
CA LEU A 78 -22.05 -26.70 -1.69
C LEU A 78 -22.33 -25.23 -1.37
N ALA A 79 -23.58 -24.87 -1.06
CA ALA A 79 -23.94 -23.52 -0.65
C ALA A 79 -23.22 -23.08 0.63
N LEU A 80 -23.10 -23.97 1.63
CA LEU A 80 -22.34 -23.69 2.86
C LEU A 80 -20.85 -23.52 2.61
N GLN A 81 -20.24 -24.35 1.77
CA GLN A 81 -18.82 -24.23 1.40
C GLN A 81 -18.56 -22.94 0.63
N PHE A 82 -19.40 -22.64 -0.36
CA PHE A 82 -19.31 -21.40 -1.13
C PHE A 82 -19.41 -20.18 -0.21
N ASN A 83 -20.43 -20.14 0.66
CA ASN A 83 -20.62 -19.07 1.63
C ASN A 83 -19.46 -18.95 2.64
N GLY A 84 -18.91 -20.07 3.10
CA GLY A 84 -17.77 -20.09 4.02
C GLY A 84 -16.47 -19.54 3.41
N GLN A 85 -16.35 -19.54 2.08
CA GLN A 85 -15.17 -19.02 1.37
C GLN A 85 -15.32 -17.55 0.94
N GLN A 86 -16.54 -17.02 0.84
CA GLN A 86 -16.76 -15.64 0.38
C GLN A 86 -15.98 -14.59 1.18
N PRO A 87 -15.90 -14.66 2.54
CA PRO A 87 -15.11 -13.69 3.29
C PRO A 87 -13.63 -13.67 2.89
N GLN A 88 -13.05 -14.82 2.56
CA GLN A 88 -11.65 -14.93 2.14
C GLN A 88 -11.43 -14.38 0.72
N VAL A 89 -12.41 -14.58 -0.17
CA VAL A 89 -12.38 -13.98 -1.51
C VAL A 89 -12.42 -12.45 -1.41
N VAL A 90 -13.34 -11.91 -0.62
CA VAL A 90 -13.47 -10.46 -0.44
C VAL A 90 -12.24 -9.88 0.27
N LEU A 91 -11.67 -10.59 1.25
CA LEU A 91 -10.40 -10.19 1.86
C LEU A 91 -9.27 -10.15 0.83
N ALA A 92 -9.15 -11.16 -0.04
CA ALA A 92 -8.14 -11.18 -1.08
C ALA A 92 -8.29 -10.02 -2.07
N LEU A 93 -9.53 -9.64 -2.41
CA LEU A 93 -9.80 -8.45 -3.23
C LEU A 93 -9.34 -7.16 -2.55
N ALA A 94 -9.65 -6.98 -1.25
CA ALA A 94 -9.16 -5.82 -0.50
C ALA A 94 -7.62 -5.75 -0.45
N MET A 95 -6.95 -6.90 -0.27
CA MET A 95 -5.49 -6.98 -0.32
C MET A 95 -4.96 -6.64 -1.73
N SER A 96 -5.69 -7.00 -2.79
CA SER A 96 -5.36 -6.59 -4.17
C SER A 96 -5.51 -5.08 -4.35
N HIS A 97 -6.61 -4.49 -3.87
CA HIS A 97 -6.86 -3.05 -3.92
C HIS A 97 -5.70 -2.24 -3.35
N TRP A 98 -5.24 -2.60 -2.14
CA TRP A 98 -4.08 -1.95 -1.52
C TRP A 98 -2.77 -2.15 -2.30
N ASN A 99 -2.57 -3.32 -2.90
CA ASN A 99 -1.43 -3.56 -3.78
C ASN A 99 -1.50 -2.71 -5.04
N ASP A 100 -2.67 -2.61 -5.68
CA ASP A 100 -2.89 -1.87 -6.91
C ASP A 100 -2.71 -0.36 -6.70
N ILE A 101 -3.07 0.15 -5.52
CA ILE A 101 -2.72 1.50 -5.06
C ILE A 101 -1.20 1.64 -4.90
N ALA A 102 -0.54 0.68 -4.25
CA ALA A 102 0.89 0.78 -3.96
C ALA A 102 1.81 0.67 -5.18
N ILE A 103 1.37 -0.01 -6.25
CA ILE A 103 2.06 -0.01 -7.54
C ILE A 103 1.63 1.14 -8.46
N GLU A 104 0.83 2.08 -7.92
CA GLU A 104 0.41 3.32 -8.57
C GLU A 104 -0.38 3.11 -9.86
N ASN A 105 -1.12 2.00 -9.96
CA ASN A 105 -1.83 1.64 -11.18
C ASN A 105 -3.31 2.00 -11.10
N ALA A 106 -3.63 3.26 -11.44
CA ALA A 106 -5.01 3.73 -11.52
C ALA A 106 -5.91 2.84 -12.40
N SER A 107 -5.37 2.21 -13.45
CA SER A 107 -6.20 1.35 -14.30
C SER A 107 -6.61 0.05 -13.62
N LEU A 108 -5.79 -0.48 -12.70
CA LEU A 108 -6.13 -1.67 -11.91
C LEU A 108 -7.11 -1.31 -10.79
N VAL A 109 -6.80 -0.27 -10.01
CA VAL A 109 -7.67 0.23 -8.94
C VAL A 109 -9.09 0.53 -9.45
N ILE A 110 -9.21 1.13 -10.63
CA ILE A 110 -10.52 1.51 -11.19
C ILE A 110 -11.34 0.31 -11.70
N GLN A 111 -10.70 -0.80 -12.08
CA GLN A 111 -11.40 -2.01 -12.52
C GLN A 111 -12.18 -2.68 -11.38
N GLU A 112 -11.82 -2.40 -10.13
CA GLU A 112 -12.48 -2.96 -8.95
C GLU A 112 -13.82 -2.29 -8.64
N TYR A 113 -14.00 -1.04 -9.03
CA TYR A 113 -15.20 -0.27 -8.71
C TYR A 113 -16.38 -0.60 -9.61
N ALA A 114 -17.57 -0.67 -9.00
CA ALA A 114 -18.83 -0.66 -9.72
C ALA A 114 -19.03 0.71 -10.43
N PRO A 115 -19.75 0.76 -11.58
CA PRO A 115 -19.93 2.00 -12.34
C PRO A 115 -20.50 3.18 -11.53
N ASN A 116 -21.36 2.89 -10.56
CA ASN A 116 -22.02 3.86 -9.68
C ASN A 116 -21.42 3.90 -8.26
N ALA A 117 -20.20 3.42 -8.07
CA ALA A 117 -19.56 3.40 -6.77
C ALA A 117 -19.32 4.79 -6.19
N VAL A 118 -19.19 4.88 -4.87
CA VAL A 118 -18.90 6.13 -4.15
C VAL A 118 -17.62 5.98 -3.33
N LEU A 119 -16.71 6.94 -3.47
CA LEU A 119 -15.50 7.06 -2.64
C LEU A 119 -15.63 8.28 -1.72
N HIS A 120 -15.55 8.05 -0.42
CA HIS A 120 -15.44 9.09 0.59
C HIS A 120 -13.98 9.23 1.02
N TRP A 121 -13.34 10.31 0.60
CA TRP A 121 -11.98 10.66 1.01
C TRP A 121 -12.05 11.62 2.19
N ILE A 122 -11.57 11.18 3.36
CA ILE A 122 -11.65 11.93 4.61
C ILE A 122 -10.23 12.29 5.06
N GLY A 123 -9.93 13.59 5.14
CA GLY A 123 -8.63 14.10 5.54
C GLY A 123 -7.67 14.30 4.37
N GLY A 124 -6.55 14.99 4.63
CA GLY A 124 -5.57 15.35 3.61
C GLY A 124 -6.07 16.34 2.55
N PRO A 125 -5.23 16.65 1.55
CA PRO A 125 -5.54 17.66 0.53
C PRO A 125 -6.58 17.21 -0.51
N LEU A 126 -6.89 15.91 -0.56
CA LEU A 126 -7.85 15.31 -1.51
C LEU A 126 -9.20 14.99 -0.86
N ALA A 127 -9.52 15.59 0.28
CA ALA A 127 -10.78 15.34 0.97
C ALA A 127 -12.00 15.67 0.10
N GLY A 128 -12.99 14.78 0.07
CA GLY A 128 -14.17 14.93 -0.79
C GLY A 128 -15.03 13.68 -0.85
N THR A 129 -16.12 13.75 -1.62
CA THR A 129 -16.94 12.59 -1.99
C THR A 129 -17.02 12.52 -3.50
N TYR A 130 -16.63 11.37 -4.06
CA TYR A 130 -16.48 11.15 -5.49
C TYR A 130 -17.47 10.08 -5.93
N ASN A 131 -18.35 10.44 -6.86
CA ASN A 131 -19.44 9.59 -7.31
C ASN A 131 -19.18 9.08 -8.74
N GLY A 132 -19.20 7.76 -8.88
CA GLY A 132 -18.96 7.05 -10.13
C GLY A 132 -17.48 7.01 -10.52
N VAL A 133 -17.16 6.04 -11.37
CA VAL A 133 -15.78 5.71 -11.75
C VAL A 133 -15.00 6.91 -12.31
N SER A 134 -15.63 7.83 -13.05
CA SER A 134 -14.94 9.00 -13.60
C SER A 134 -14.37 9.94 -12.52
N GLN A 135 -15.14 10.25 -11.48
CA GLN A 135 -14.66 11.11 -10.40
C GLN A 135 -13.61 10.41 -9.54
N ILE A 136 -13.80 9.11 -9.31
CA ILE A 136 -12.89 8.25 -8.57
C ILE A 136 -11.53 8.14 -9.30
N THR A 137 -11.53 7.92 -10.62
CA THR A 137 -10.30 7.93 -11.45
C THR A 137 -9.55 9.25 -11.33
N ASN A 138 -10.27 10.38 -11.36
CA ASN A 138 -9.65 11.69 -11.27
C ASN A 138 -8.96 11.93 -9.93
N VAL A 139 -9.53 11.48 -8.80
CA VAL A 139 -8.88 11.67 -7.49
C VAL A 139 -7.70 10.71 -7.31
N TRP A 140 -7.80 9.46 -7.76
CA TRP A 140 -6.66 8.53 -7.73
C TRP A 140 -5.49 9.01 -8.60
N ASN A 141 -5.76 9.54 -9.81
CA ASN A 141 -4.71 10.15 -10.63
C ASN A 141 -4.06 11.36 -9.94
N LYS A 142 -4.83 12.19 -9.23
CA LYS A 142 -4.25 13.27 -8.43
C LYS A 142 -3.37 12.73 -7.32
N PHE A 143 -3.79 11.66 -6.65
CA PHE A 143 -3.01 11.00 -5.62
C PHE A 143 -1.67 10.49 -6.18
N PHE A 144 -1.67 9.73 -7.27
CA PHE A 144 -0.44 9.20 -7.90
C PHE A 144 0.45 10.27 -8.54
N ASN A 145 -0.10 11.43 -8.91
CA ASN A 145 0.70 12.58 -9.34
C ASN A 145 1.29 13.39 -8.16
N THR A 146 0.75 13.20 -6.95
CA THR A 146 1.21 13.89 -5.73
C THR A 146 2.25 13.06 -5.00
N TYR A 147 2.09 11.74 -5.04
CA TYR A 147 2.84 10.79 -4.24
C TYR A 147 3.36 9.65 -5.12
N GLU A 148 4.64 9.38 -4.99
CA GLU A 148 5.22 8.08 -5.35
C GLU A 148 5.04 7.16 -4.13
N THR A 149 4.28 6.09 -4.27
CA THR A 149 4.03 5.10 -3.22
C THR A 149 5.12 4.03 -3.25
N VAL A 150 5.80 3.87 -2.11
CA VAL A 150 6.97 2.98 -2.01
C VAL A 150 6.53 1.58 -1.61
N TYR A 151 5.72 1.47 -0.55
CA TYR A 151 5.17 0.21 -0.05
C TYR A 151 4.05 0.47 0.96
N TRP A 152 3.32 -0.59 1.32
CA TRP A 152 2.25 -0.53 2.31
C TRP A 152 2.26 -1.77 3.21
N TYR A 153 1.63 -1.65 4.38
CA TYR A 153 1.29 -2.80 5.23
C TYR A 153 0.06 -2.52 6.09
N THR A 154 -0.55 -3.57 6.66
CA THR A 154 -1.62 -3.42 7.66
C THR A 154 -1.05 -3.43 9.09
N ILE A 155 -1.43 -2.43 9.89
CA ILE A 155 -0.98 -2.28 11.29
C ILE A 155 -1.53 -3.42 12.15
N ILE A 156 -2.76 -3.85 11.84
CA ILE A 156 -3.41 -5.03 12.41
C ILE A 156 -4.12 -5.79 11.28
N PRO A 157 -4.33 -7.11 11.42
CA PRO A 157 -5.04 -7.89 10.41
C PRO A 157 -6.41 -7.28 10.07
N PRO A 158 -6.73 -7.10 8.78
CA PRO A 158 -8.03 -6.58 8.37
C PRO A 158 -9.16 -7.55 8.73
N SER A 159 -10.35 -7.01 8.94
CA SER A 159 -11.53 -7.79 9.30
C SER A 159 -12.59 -7.75 8.19
N VAL A 160 -13.27 -8.87 7.96
CA VAL A 160 -14.39 -8.96 7.02
C VAL A 160 -15.69 -9.18 7.76
N THR A 161 -16.68 -8.33 7.50
CA THR A 161 -18.03 -8.42 8.06
C THR A 161 -19.03 -8.65 6.93
N GLN A 162 -19.82 -9.71 7.04
CA GLN A 162 -20.93 -9.93 6.13
C GLN A 162 -22.09 -9.00 6.50
N ILE A 163 -22.50 -8.14 5.57
CA ILE A 163 -23.64 -7.22 5.75
C ILE A 163 -24.94 -7.95 5.38
N ASN A 164 -24.93 -8.68 4.28
CA ASN A 164 -26.03 -9.53 3.81
C ASN A 164 -25.49 -10.66 2.90
N SER A 165 -26.37 -11.43 2.26
CA SER A 165 -25.97 -12.58 1.43
C SER A 165 -25.08 -12.24 0.23
N THR A 166 -25.07 -10.99 -0.25
CA THR A 166 -24.31 -10.54 -1.43
C THR A 166 -23.40 -9.36 -1.14
N THR A 167 -23.33 -8.87 0.10
CA THR A 167 -22.53 -7.68 0.46
C THR A 167 -21.66 -7.95 1.67
N TYR A 168 -20.38 -7.60 1.54
CA TYR A 168 -19.37 -7.71 2.58
C TYR A 168 -18.66 -6.37 2.73
N GLN A 169 -18.24 -6.08 3.96
CA GLN A 169 -17.41 -4.93 4.27
C GLN A 169 -16.06 -5.42 4.81
N VAL A 170 -14.98 -4.91 4.24
CA VAL A 170 -13.62 -5.07 4.77
C VAL A 170 -13.24 -3.80 5.51
N THR A 171 -12.73 -3.93 6.72
CA THR A 171 -12.12 -2.82 7.47
C THR A 171 -10.63 -3.09 7.61
N GLY A 172 -9.82 -2.15 7.14
CA GLY A 172 -8.36 -2.20 7.19
C GLY A 172 -7.77 -0.98 7.87
N TYR A 173 -6.65 -1.18 8.56
CA TYR A 173 -5.81 -0.11 9.10
C TYR A 173 -4.46 -0.22 8.42
N ALA A 174 -4.28 0.52 7.33
CA ALA A 174 -3.11 0.45 6.46
C ALA A 174 -2.20 1.66 6.67
N GLN A 175 -0.90 1.46 6.51
CA GLN A 175 0.06 2.55 6.36
C GLN A 175 0.67 2.47 4.98
N PHE A 176 0.62 3.57 4.24
CA PHE A 176 1.29 3.74 2.95
C PHE A 176 2.49 4.66 3.14
N PHE A 177 3.67 4.18 2.75
CA PHE A 177 4.90 4.98 2.74
C PHE A 177 4.99 5.65 1.39
N VAL A 178 5.01 6.98 1.40
CA VAL A 178 4.94 7.78 0.19
C VAL A 178 6.05 8.82 0.16
N ALA A 179 6.56 9.11 -1.03
CA ALA A 179 7.43 10.23 -1.31
C ALA A 179 6.62 11.29 -2.06
N PRO A 180 6.43 12.51 -1.54
CA PRO A 180 5.83 13.59 -2.32
C PRO A 180 6.67 13.88 -3.56
N THR A 181 6.06 13.99 -4.74
CA THR A 181 6.80 14.27 -5.98
C THR A 181 7.50 15.64 -5.95
N SER A 182 6.95 16.60 -5.19
CA SER A 182 7.57 17.90 -4.97
C SER A 182 8.77 17.87 -4.01
N ASP A 183 8.91 16.80 -3.24
CA ASP A 183 9.88 16.68 -2.15
C ASP A 183 10.22 15.22 -1.84
N PRO A 184 10.88 14.52 -2.78
CA PRO A 184 11.05 13.06 -2.72
C PRO A 184 11.98 12.61 -1.58
N LEU A 185 12.74 13.53 -0.97
CA LEU A 185 13.60 13.24 0.17
C LEU A 185 12.82 13.16 1.49
N ASN A 186 11.66 13.82 1.56
CA ASN A 186 10.84 13.87 2.76
C ASN A 186 9.72 12.83 2.66
N LEU A 187 10.07 11.59 2.94
CA LEU A 187 9.12 10.50 3.03
C LEU A 187 8.05 10.82 4.09
N LEU A 188 6.81 10.45 3.79
CA LEU A 188 5.65 10.57 4.65
C LEU A 188 5.01 9.20 4.82
N VAL A 189 4.26 9.05 5.91
CA VAL A 189 3.45 7.87 6.13
C VAL A 189 1.99 8.29 6.16
N LEU A 190 1.19 7.76 5.25
CA LEU A 190 -0.24 7.95 5.24
C LEU A 190 -0.86 6.86 6.12
N ASN A 191 -1.33 7.25 7.29
CA ASN A 191 -2.07 6.37 8.17
C ASN A 191 -3.54 6.35 7.72
N VAL A 192 -3.97 5.21 7.17
CA VAL A 192 -5.25 5.06 6.50
C VAL A 192 -6.14 4.10 7.29
N THR A 193 -7.32 4.56 7.67
CA THR A 193 -8.43 3.68 8.06
C THR A 193 -9.35 3.56 6.86
N GLU A 194 -9.53 2.33 6.40
CA GLU A 194 -10.23 2.06 5.17
C GLU A 194 -11.43 1.14 5.41
N MET A 195 -12.56 1.44 4.75
CA MET A 195 -13.75 0.61 4.74
C MET A 195 -14.20 0.36 3.31
N LEU A 196 -13.98 -0.87 2.82
CA LEU A 196 -14.31 -1.30 1.47
C LEU A 196 -15.58 -2.13 1.48
N THR A 197 -16.61 -1.69 0.76
CA THR A 197 -17.89 -2.39 0.66
C THR A 197 -18.00 -3.06 -0.71
N TYR A 198 -17.84 -4.38 -0.70
CA TYR A 198 -17.95 -5.22 -1.90
C TYR A 198 -19.35 -5.79 -2.02
N GLN A 199 -19.93 -5.68 -3.22
CA GLN A 199 -21.22 -6.28 -3.57
C GLN A 199 -21.04 -7.27 -4.71
N TYR A 200 -21.67 -8.43 -4.61
CA TYR A 200 -21.70 -9.42 -5.68
C TYR A 200 -22.66 -8.98 -6.79
N ILE A 201 -22.09 -8.56 -7.93
CA ILE A 201 -22.80 -8.00 -9.08
C ILE A 201 -22.35 -8.77 -10.33
N ASN A 202 -23.30 -9.32 -11.09
CA ASN A 202 -23.05 -10.00 -12.37
C ASN A 202 -21.97 -11.10 -12.32
N GLY A 203 -21.88 -11.84 -11.21
CA GLY A 203 -20.97 -12.98 -11.08
C GLY A 203 -19.61 -12.66 -10.45
N GLN A 204 -19.37 -11.43 -10.01
CA GLN A 204 -18.13 -11.01 -9.35
C GLN A 204 -18.40 -10.02 -8.21
N TYR A 205 -17.50 -9.93 -7.25
CA TYR A 205 -17.55 -8.84 -6.26
C TYR A 205 -16.98 -7.57 -6.86
N MET A 206 -17.71 -6.46 -6.71
CA MET A 206 -17.26 -5.13 -7.11
C MET A 206 -17.35 -4.17 -5.93
N LEU A 207 -16.42 -3.23 -5.87
CA LEU A 207 -16.36 -2.19 -4.85
C LEU A 207 -17.45 -1.14 -5.13
N THR A 208 -18.41 -1.02 -4.22
CA THR A 208 -19.58 -0.13 -4.38
C THR A 208 -19.49 1.10 -3.50
N ASN A 209 -18.82 0.99 -2.36
CA ASN A 209 -18.55 2.11 -1.47
C ASN A 209 -17.18 1.93 -0.82
N GLU A 210 -16.38 2.98 -0.85
CA GLU A 210 -15.11 3.07 -0.14
C GLU A 210 -15.11 4.28 0.78
N VAL A 211 -14.61 4.09 1.99
CA VAL A 211 -14.23 5.20 2.87
C VAL A 211 -12.73 5.13 3.08
N TRP A 212 -12.01 6.10 2.53
CA TRP A 212 -10.58 6.29 2.68
C TRP A 212 -10.34 7.43 3.67
N LYS A 213 -10.05 7.10 4.93
CA LYS A 213 -9.74 8.10 5.95
C LYS A 213 -8.25 8.16 6.17
N VAL A 214 -7.62 9.26 5.76
CA VAL A 214 -6.16 9.44 5.78
C VAL A 214 -5.73 10.51 6.78
N MET A 215 -4.66 10.19 7.51
CA MET A 215 -3.93 11.11 8.36
C MET A 215 -2.44 10.96 8.07
N PRO A 216 -1.77 11.99 7.50
CA PRO A 216 -0.33 11.99 7.33
C PRO A 216 0.39 11.98 8.69
N LEU A 217 1.44 11.18 8.77
CA LEU A 217 2.37 11.04 9.90
C LEU A 217 3.82 11.18 9.40
N THR A 218 4.72 11.53 10.31
CA THR A 218 6.16 11.51 10.03
C THR A 218 6.73 10.11 10.21
N LEU A 219 7.88 9.80 9.61
CA LEU A 219 8.54 8.51 9.83
C LEU A 219 8.89 8.27 11.31
N SER A 220 9.27 9.32 12.03
CA SER A 220 9.56 9.25 13.46
C SER A 220 8.35 8.88 14.32
N ASP A 221 7.12 9.14 13.85
CA ASP A 221 5.89 8.76 14.55
C ASP A 221 5.60 7.26 14.44
N VAL A 222 6.13 6.58 13.42
CA VAL A 222 5.79 5.19 13.11
C VAL A 222 6.96 4.22 13.21
N ILE A 223 8.21 4.68 13.04
CA ILE A 223 9.42 3.86 13.16
C ILE A 223 10.16 4.31 14.42
N ALA A 224 10.12 3.46 15.45
CA ALA A 224 10.82 3.71 16.70
C ALA A 224 12.33 3.90 16.46
N GLY A 225 12.88 4.99 16.97
CA GLY A 225 14.30 5.33 16.83
C GLY A 225 14.67 6.01 15.50
N TYR A 226 13.73 6.19 14.57
CA TYR A 226 13.98 6.98 13.37
C TYR A 226 14.07 8.47 13.75
N PRO A 227 15.15 9.18 13.40
CA PRO A 227 15.30 10.58 13.75
C PRO A 227 14.24 11.45 13.05
N SER A 228 13.85 12.54 13.70
CA SER A 228 12.95 13.51 13.07
C SER A 228 13.63 14.17 11.86
N GLN A 229 12.83 14.62 10.91
CA GLN A 229 13.39 15.31 9.74
C GLN A 229 14.14 16.59 10.12
N GLU A 230 13.63 17.31 11.13
CA GLU A 230 14.32 18.47 11.70
C GLU A 230 15.69 18.09 12.28
N TYR A 231 15.80 16.95 12.96
CA TYR A 231 17.09 16.47 13.46
C TYR A 231 18.05 16.15 12.30
N ILE A 232 17.62 15.42 11.29
CA ILE A 232 18.45 15.09 10.11
C ILE A 232 18.95 16.38 9.43
N GLN A 233 18.05 17.35 9.21
CA GLN A 233 18.42 18.64 8.61
C GLN A 233 19.38 19.43 9.52
N SER A 234 19.17 19.40 10.84
CA SER A 234 20.09 20.04 11.80
C SER A 234 21.50 19.47 11.71
N GLN A 235 21.64 18.14 11.55
CA GLN A 235 22.94 17.48 11.42
C GLN A 235 23.60 17.80 10.07
N LEU A 236 22.82 17.91 8.99
CA LEU A 236 23.33 18.33 7.69
C LEU A 236 23.87 19.77 7.74
N VAL A 237 23.10 20.71 8.29
CA VAL A 237 23.54 22.10 8.42
C VAL A 237 24.74 22.20 9.37
N LEU A 238 24.77 21.43 10.45
CA LEU A 238 25.94 21.37 11.34
C LEU A 238 27.18 20.88 10.59
N ALA A 239 27.05 19.83 9.76
CA ALA A 239 28.16 19.33 8.95
C ALA A 239 28.66 20.37 7.94
N LEU A 240 27.75 21.16 7.34
CA LEU A 240 28.12 22.25 6.44
C LEU A 240 28.85 23.37 7.18
N ALA A 241 28.37 23.80 8.35
CA ALA A 241 29.05 24.79 9.17
C ALA A 241 30.46 24.33 9.60
N MET A 242 30.60 23.06 9.99
CA MET A 242 31.91 22.46 10.29
C MET A 242 32.83 22.43 9.05
N SER A 243 32.27 22.22 7.85
CA SER A 243 33.02 22.30 6.59
C SER A 243 33.50 23.73 6.33
N HIS A 244 32.63 24.73 6.46
CA HIS A 244 32.97 26.14 6.31
C HIS A 244 34.18 26.53 7.16
N TRP A 245 34.16 26.18 8.45
CA TRP A 245 35.25 26.48 9.37
C TRP A 245 36.55 25.74 9.01
N ASN A 246 36.44 24.50 8.52
CA ASN A 246 37.59 23.77 7.98
C ASN A 246 38.13 24.44 6.71
N ASP A 247 37.28 24.89 5.79
CA ASP A 247 37.70 25.50 4.53
C ASP A 247 38.36 26.87 4.76
N ILE A 248 37.93 27.61 5.78
CA ILE A 248 38.63 28.80 6.30
C ILE A 248 40.02 28.43 6.82
N ALA A 249 40.13 27.36 7.61
CA ALA A 249 41.41 26.92 8.20
C ALA A 249 42.34 26.21 7.21
N ILE A 250 41.84 25.74 6.08
CA ILE A 250 42.63 25.27 4.92
C ILE A 250 43.09 26.47 4.06
N GLU A 251 42.71 27.69 4.46
CA GLU A 251 43.08 28.93 3.81
C GLU A 251 42.71 28.92 2.31
N ASN A 252 41.56 28.33 1.98
CA ASN A 252 41.10 28.16 0.60
C ASN A 252 39.80 28.91 0.35
N ALA A 253 39.93 30.19 -0.04
CA ALA A 253 38.80 31.04 -0.40
C ALA A 253 37.93 30.46 -1.53
N SER A 254 38.50 29.60 -2.40
CA SER A 254 37.72 28.97 -3.49
C SER A 254 36.80 27.86 -3.01
N LEU A 255 37.07 27.24 -1.85
CA LEU A 255 36.15 26.29 -1.22
C LEU A 255 35.07 27.05 -0.46
N VAL A 256 35.49 27.96 0.43
CA VAL A 256 34.61 28.82 1.23
C VAL A 256 33.55 29.52 0.37
N ILE A 257 33.94 30.02 -0.80
CA ILE A 257 33.00 30.77 -1.65
C ILE A 257 31.90 29.92 -2.29
N GLN A 258 32.09 28.60 -2.42
CA GLN A 258 31.09 27.70 -2.98
C GLN A 258 29.87 27.53 -2.06
N GLU A 259 30.03 27.88 -0.78
CA GLU A 259 29.02 27.72 0.26
C GLU A 259 28.01 28.86 0.30
N TYR A 260 28.37 30.03 -0.24
CA TYR A 260 27.53 31.22 -0.21
C TYR A 260 26.51 31.25 -1.35
N ALA A 261 25.35 31.85 -1.06
CA ALA A 261 24.41 32.27 -2.08
C ALA A 261 24.96 33.47 -2.88
N PRO A 262 24.53 33.68 -4.14
CA PRO A 262 25.06 34.75 -5.00
C PRO A 262 24.99 36.17 -4.40
N ASN A 263 23.96 36.44 -3.60
CA ASN A 263 23.68 37.73 -2.97
C ASN A 263 23.89 37.73 -1.45
N ALA A 264 24.68 36.78 -0.92
CA ALA A 264 24.96 36.68 0.50
C ALA A 264 25.69 37.92 1.05
N VAL A 265 25.65 38.09 2.37
CA VAL A 265 26.36 39.17 3.07
C VAL A 265 27.25 38.60 4.17
N LEU A 266 28.52 38.96 4.14
CA LEU A 266 29.47 38.72 5.24
C LEU A 266 29.59 39.98 6.09
N HIS A 267 29.23 39.87 7.35
CA HIS A 267 29.40 40.88 8.39
C HIS A 267 30.65 40.56 9.20
N TRP A 268 31.76 41.20 8.86
CA TRP A 268 33.01 41.07 9.60
C TRP A 268 33.08 42.14 10.69
N ILE A 269 33.02 41.72 11.96
CA ILE A 269 32.94 42.65 13.10
C ILE A 269 34.18 42.46 13.96
N GLY A 270 35.07 43.46 13.98
CA GLY A 270 36.31 43.42 14.75
C GLY A 270 37.51 42.89 13.95
N GLY A 271 38.71 43.12 14.47
CA GLY A 271 39.95 42.79 13.78
C GLY A 271 40.22 43.63 12.52
N PRO A 272 41.25 43.26 11.73
CA PRO A 272 41.79 44.09 10.65
C PRO A 272 40.92 44.19 9.39
N LEU A 273 39.91 43.32 9.25
CA LEU A 273 39.05 43.23 8.06
C LEU A 273 37.59 43.65 8.34
N THR A 274 37.38 44.52 9.34
CA THR A 274 36.02 44.96 9.73
C THR A 274 35.28 45.60 8.54
N GLY A 275 34.06 45.14 8.27
CA GLY A 275 33.23 45.63 7.18
C GLY A 275 32.01 44.75 6.88
N ASN A 276 31.14 45.23 5.99
CA ASN A 276 30.05 44.44 5.42
C ASN A 276 30.35 44.21 3.94
N TYR A 277 30.34 42.95 3.51
CA TYR A 277 30.71 42.54 2.16
C TYR A 277 29.54 41.82 1.50
N THR A 278 29.01 42.40 0.43
CA THR A 278 27.81 41.87 -0.24
C THR A 278 28.19 41.23 -1.57
N GLY A 279 27.69 40.01 -1.78
CA GLY A 279 27.90 39.24 -2.97
C GLY A 279 29.26 38.52 -3.01
N ILE A 280 29.28 37.48 -3.83
CA ILE A 280 30.39 36.53 -3.95
C ILE A 280 31.74 37.21 -4.23
N GLU A 281 31.79 38.23 -5.06
CA GLU A 281 33.04 38.92 -5.40
C GLU A 281 33.67 39.61 -4.18
N GLN A 282 32.89 40.34 -3.39
CA GLN A 282 33.40 41.08 -2.22
C GLN A 282 33.76 40.12 -1.08
N ILE A 283 32.96 39.08 -0.88
CA ILE A 283 33.21 38.04 0.11
C ILE A 283 34.51 37.30 -0.22
N ASN A 284 34.67 36.84 -1.46
CA ASN A 284 35.88 36.15 -1.92
C ASN A 284 37.12 37.05 -1.78
N ALA A 285 37.03 38.33 -2.16
CA ALA A 285 38.14 39.27 -1.99
C ALA A 285 38.53 39.45 -0.50
N THR A 286 37.57 39.34 0.42
CA THR A 286 37.80 39.43 1.86
C THR A 286 38.48 38.18 2.40
N TRP A 287 38.01 36.98 2.02
CA TRP A 287 38.68 35.73 2.40
C TRP A 287 40.09 35.61 1.82
N ASN A 288 40.33 36.06 0.58
CA ASN A 288 41.68 36.12 0.04
C ASN A 288 42.61 37.07 0.82
N LYS A 289 42.08 38.20 1.31
CA LYS A 289 42.84 39.08 2.20
C LYS A 289 43.16 38.37 3.52
N PHE A 290 42.19 37.68 4.12
CA PHE A 290 42.42 36.89 5.33
C PHE A 290 43.54 35.85 5.12
N ASN A 291 43.48 35.09 4.03
CA ASN A 291 44.49 34.08 3.70
C ASN A 291 45.89 34.68 3.44
N SER A 292 45.96 35.95 3.03
CA SER A 292 47.25 36.64 2.86
C SER A 292 47.85 37.16 4.17
N LEU A 293 47.11 37.15 5.28
CA LEU A 293 47.58 37.62 6.58
C LEU A 293 48.30 36.51 7.36
N TYR A 294 47.95 35.25 7.13
CA TYR A 294 48.36 34.13 7.97
C TYR A 294 48.96 32.99 7.13
N GLU A 295 50.12 32.50 7.58
CA GLU A 295 50.83 31.34 7.01
C GLU A 295 50.09 30.03 7.31
N TYR A 296 49.48 29.96 8.49
CA TYR A 296 48.73 28.79 8.94
C TYR A 296 47.60 29.19 9.88
N VAL A 297 46.50 28.46 9.80
CA VAL A 297 45.29 28.65 10.58
C VAL A 297 44.82 27.29 11.11
N THR A 298 44.55 27.23 12.40
CA THR A 298 43.84 26.09 13.01
C THR A 298 42.66 26.60 13.77
N TRP A 299 41.64 25.76 13.92
CA TRP A 299 40.45 26.15 14.63
C TRP A 299 39.95 25.03 15.54
N TYR A 300 39.23 25.43 16.58
CA TYR A 300 38.45 24.53 17.38
C TYR A 300 37.23 25.25 17.97
N SER A 301 36.22 24.48 18.31
CA SER A 301 35.01 24.99 18.97
C SER A 301 35.16 24.94 20.49
N LEU A 302 34.79 26.02 21.18
CA LEU A 302 34.89 26.10 22.65
C LEU A 302 33.80 25.29 23.35
N VAL A 303 32.62 25.21 22.74
CA VAL A 303 31.50 24.37 23.15
C VAL A 303 30.86 23.79 21.89
N PRO A 304 30.14 22.66 21.96
CA PRO A 304 29.47 22.10 20.78
C PRO A 304 28.64 23.16 20.04
N PRO A 305 28.86 23.34 18.73
CA PRO A 305 28.06 24.25 17.92
C PRO A 305 26.58 23.89 17.99
N SER A 306 25.72 24.90 17.89
CA SER A 306 24.26 24.72 17.89
C SER A 306 23.68 25.06 16.53
N VAL A 307 22.66 24.32 16.11
CA VAL A 307 21.90 24.59 14.89
C VAL A 307 20.42 24.72 15.23
N VAL A 308 19.78 25.73 14.65
CA VAL A 308 18.33 25.93 14.70
C VAL A 308 17.77 25.92 13.29
N ILE A 309 16.72 25.14 13.04
CA ILE A 309 16.04 25.03 11.75
C ILE A 309 14.64 25.64 11.85
N HIS A 310 14.26 26.46 10.87
CA HIS A 310 12.91 27.00 10.71
C HIS A 310 12.49 26.93 9.24
N GLY A 311 11.81 25.83 8.88
CA GLY A 311 11.40 25.59 7.49
C GLY A 311 12.59 25.51 6.55
N THR A 312 12.66 26.43 5.59
CA THR A 312 13.77 26.52 4.60
C THR A 312 14.90 27.44 5.05
N SER A 313 14.93 27.86 6.32
CA SER A 313 15.97 28.70 6.90
C SER A 313 16.63 27.99 8.07
N ALA A 314 17.93 28.23 8.25
CA ALA A 314 18.69 27.67 9.35
C ALA A 314 19.70 28.68 9.89
N MET A 315 20.08 28.53 11.15
CA MET A 315 21.18 29.28 11.76
C MET A 315 22.09 28.29 12.49
N ALA A 316 23.37 28.29 12.12
CA ALA A 316 24.43 27.65 12.90
C ALA A 316 25.13 28.73 13.74
N TYR A 317 25.32 28.45 15.02
CA TYR A 317 26.02 29.32 15.96
C TYR A 317 27.16 28.57 16.63
N ALA A 318 28.33 29.19 16.68
CA ALA A 318 29.47 28.63 17.39
C ALA A 318 30.40 29.71 17.95
N PRO A 319 30.79 29.63 19.24
CA PRO A 319 31.98 30.31 19.73
C PRO A 319 33.21 29.47 19.39
N LEU A 320 34.08 30.04 18.56
CA LEU A 320 35.24 29.39 17.96
C LEU A 320 36.52 30.10 18.40
N GLN A 321 37.62 29.37 18.39
CA GLN A 321 38.95 29.96 18.44
C GLN A 321 39.74 29.55 17.23
N PHE A 322 40.25 30.54 16.49
CA PHE A 322 41.21 30.34 15.41
C PHE A 322 42.59 30.72 15.92
N VAL A 323 43.50 29.76 16.00
CA VAL A 323 44.92 30.04 16.26
C VAL A 323 45.57 30.32 14.92
N VAL A 324 46.09 31.53 14.77
CA VAL A 324 46.62 32.02 13.49
C VAL A 324 48.10 32.38 13.63
N PHE A 325 48.85 32.11 12.58
CA PHE A 325 50.29 32.34 12.49
C PHE A 325 50.55 33.41 11.43
N PRO A 326 50.75 34.68 11.79
CA PRO A 326 50.87 35.76 10.81
C PRO A 326 52.14 35.64 9.94
N PHE A 327 52.06 36.04 8.67
CA PHE A 327 53.25 36.15 7.83
C PHE A 327 54.22 37.24 8.34
N PRO A 328 55.55 37.03 8.26
CA PRO A 328 56.51 38.09 8.50
C PRO A 328 56.31 39.30 7.58
N THR A 329 56.39 40.50 8.14
CA THR A 329 56.31 41.76 7.39
C THR A 329 57.54 42.61 7.65
N SER A 330 57.79 43.62 6.82
CA SER A 330 58.88 44.58 7.05
C SER A 330 58.73 45.32 8.39
N SER A 331 57.50 45.56 8.84
CA SER A 331 57.17 46.17 10.13
C SER A 331 57.18 45.19 11.31
N ASN A 332 57.06 43.89 11.04
CA ASN A 332 57.04 42.84 12.05
C ASN A 332 57.71 41.57 11.49
N PRO A 333 59.06 41.48 11.52
CA PRO A 333 59.80 40.40 10.87
C PRO A 333 59.73 39.07 11.64
N THR A 334 59.29 39.09 12.90
CA THR A 334 59.13 37.90 13.74
C THR A 334 57.76 37.93 14.43
N PRO A 335 56.66 37.76 13.65
CA PRO A 335 55.33 37.75 14.22
C PRO A 335 55.16 36.53 15.15
N HIS A 336 54.41 36.75 16.23
CA HIS A 336 53.99 35.68 17.11
C HIS A 336 52.58 35.23 16.76
N GLU A 337 52.31 33.96 16.99
CA GLU A 337 50.97 33.38 16.99
C GLU A 337 50.01 34.20 17.87
N LEU A 338 48.75 34.28 17.44
CA LEU A 338 47.67 34.91 18.19
C LEU A 338 46.38 34.09 18.03
N VAL A 339 45.43 34.31 18.93
CA VAL A 339 44.12 33.67 18.85
C VAL A 339 43.09 34.69 18.44
N LEU A 340 42.31 34.36 17.41
CA LEU A 340 41.09 35.03 17.06
C LEU A 340 39.95 34.33 17.80
N ASN A 341 39.42 34.96 18.84
CA ASN A 341 38.20 34.48 19.46
C ASN A 341 37.02 34.94 18.60
N VAL A 342 36.35 34.01 17.95
CA VAL A 342 35.31 34.29 16.95
C VAL A 342 33.96 33.84 17.51
N THR A 343 32.97 34.73 17.49
CA THR A 343 31.57 34.31 17.63
C THR A 343 30.97 34.28 16.23
N GLU A 344 30.58 33.08 15.82
CA GLU A 344 30.14 32.81 14.46
C GLU A 344 28.64 32.58 14.40
N GLU A 345 27.97 33.28 13.48
CA GLU A 345 26.58 33.03 13.11
C GLU A 345 26.44 32.86 11.60
N LEU A 346 26.17 31.64 11.16
CA LEU A 346 25.93 31.30 9.76
C LEU A 346 24.42 31.11 9.54
N TYR A 347 23.82 32.02 8.77
CA TYR A 347 22.44 31.92 8.35
C TYR A 347 22.37 31.27 6.97
N TYR A 348 21.63 30.18 6.87
CA TYR A 348 21.43 29.45 5.63
C TYR A 348 20.00 29.56 5.12
N ASN A 349 19.84 29.50 3.81
CA ASN A 349 18.57 29.18 3.16
C ASN A 349 18.72 27.94 2.29
N TYR A 350 17.68 27.08 2.30
CA TYR A 350 17.63 25.92 1.43
C TYR A 350 17.19 26.33 0.02
N ASN A 351 18.03 26.05 -0.97
CA ASN A 351 17.75 26.28 -2.36
C ASN A 351 17.14 25.01 -2.98
N THR A 352 15.83 25.07 -3.27
CA THR A 352 15.08 23.93 -3.83
C THR A 352 15.46 23.60 -5.28
N SER A 353 16.09 24.52 -6.01
CA SER A 353 16.54 24.26 -7.39
C SER A 353 17.84 23.47 -7.44
N THR A 354 18.72 23.66 -6.45
CA THR A 354 20.01 22.95 -6.34
C THR A 354 20.01 21.87 -5.26
N SER A 355 18.91 21.74 -4.52
CA SER A 355 18.74 20.84 -3.37
C SER A 355 19.84 20.98 -2.31
N SER A 356 20.29 22.21 -2.06
CA SER A 356 21.42 22.50 -1.16
C SER A 356 21.14 23.69 -0.23
N TRP A 357 21.72 23.66 0.97
CA TRP A 357 21.77 24.81 1.87
C TRP A 357 22.89 25.75 1.46
N GLN A 358 22.62 27.05 1.43
CA GLN A 358 23.60 28.08 1.07
C GLN A 358 23.63 29.18 2.13
N ILE A 359 24.82 29.68 2.47
CA ILE A 359 25.02 30.79 3.40
C ILE A 359 24.45 32.06 2.75
N VAL A 360 23.50 32.71 3.43
CA VAL A 360 22.90 33.99 2.99
C VAL A 360 23.33 35.16 3.85
N ASN A 361 23.62 34.94 5.13
CA ASN A 361 24.29 35.91 5.98
C ASN A 361 25.31 35.19 6.86
N GLU A 362 26.45 35.82 7.05
CA GLU A 362 27.47 35.36 7.97
C GLU A 362 27.87 36.51 8.89
N TYR A 363 27.91 36.26 10.20
CA TYR A 363 28.46 37.19 11.16
C TYR A 363 29.71 36.60 11.77
N TRP A 364 30.84 37.12 11.29
CA TRP A 364 32.18 36.75 11.72
C TRP A 364 32.68 37.78 12.73
N ILE A 365 32.42 37.52 14.01
CA ILE A 365 32.67 38.49 15.10
C ILE A 365 33.99 38.18 15.79
N VAL A 366 35.03 38.93 15.47
CA VAL A 366 36.43 38.65 15.83
C VAL A 366 36.93 39.51 16.98
N HIS A 367 37.45 38.85 18.00
CA HIS A 367 38.16 39.45 19.12
C HIS A 367 39.56 38.83 19.24
N PRO A 368 40.60 39.47 18.68
CA PRO A 368 41.97 38.98 18.82
C PRO A 368 42.43 39.03 20.29
N ILE A 369 43.03 37.94 20.77
CA ILE A 369 43.59 37.80 22.12
C ILE A 369 44.97 37.11 22.06
N PRO A 370 45.86 37.38 23.03
CA PRO A 370 47.12 36.66 23.15
C PRO A 370 46.91 35.15 23.37
N VAL A 371 47.82 34.32 22.85
CA VAL A 371 47.77 32.86 23.09
C VAL A 371 47.86 32.51 24.57
N SER A 372 48.55 33.32 25.37
CA SER A 372 48.65 33.14 26.83
C SER A 372 47.31 33.13 27.55
N ASP A 373 46.28 33.77 26.98
CA ASP A 373 44.97 33.91 27.59
C ASP A 373 44.14 32.63 27.47
N VAL A 374 44.48 31.77 26.49
CA VAL A 374 43.78 30.51 26.22
C VAL A 374 44.65 29.29 26.51
N ALA A 375 45.98 29.46 26.58
CA ALA A 375 46.94 28.45 26.98
C ALA A 375 47.88 28.99 28.08
N PRO A 376 47.43 29.06 29.34
CA PRO A 376 48.25 29.56 30.44
C PRO A 376 49.53 28.75 30.61
N GLY A 377 50.68 29.42 30.56
CA GLY A 377 52.01 28.79 30.63
C GLY A 377 52.70 28.56 29.29
N TYR A 378 52.02 28.87 28.18
CA TYR A 378 52.65 28.89 26.86
C TYR A 378 53.66 30.04 26.75
N THR A 379 54.93 29.71 26.55
CA THR A 379 55.97 30.65 26.16
C THR A 379 56.10 30.55 24.64
N GLY A 380 55.71 31.60 23.92
CA GLY A 380 55.58 31.59 22.46
C GLY A 380 56.78 31.06 21.69
N SER A 381 56.55 30.68 20.44
CA SER A 381 57.59 30.10 19.59
C SER A 381 58.73 31.09 19.35
N VAL A 382 59.96 30.73 19.74
CA VAL A 382 61.16 31.51 19.42
C VAL A 382 61.58 31.14 18.00
N TYR A 383 61.11 31.91 17.01
CA TYR A 383 61.64 31.82 15.65
C TYR A 383 63.08 32.33 15.65
N ASN A 384 64.05 31.41 15.72
CA ASN A 384 65.44 31.74 15.40
C ASN A 384 65.52 32.09 13.92
N ALA A 385 65.65 33.37 13.60
CA ALA A 385 65.95 33.86 12.27
C ALA A 385 67.38 33.44 11.87
N SER A 386 67.56 32.18 11.49
CA SER A 386 68.82 31.69 10.94
C SER A 386 68.58 30.51 9.98
N SER A 387 68.26 30.85 8.74
CA SER A 387 68.64 30.09 7.52
C SER A 387 68.50 30.98 6.30
#